data_AF-A0A542YR66-F1
#
_entry.id   AF-A0A542YR66-F1
#
_cell.length_a   1.000
_cell.length_b   1.000
_cell.length_c   1.000
_cell.angle_alpha   90.00
_cell.angle_beta   90.00
_cell.angle_gamma   90.00
#
_symmetry.space_group_name_H-M   'P 1'
#
loop_
_entity.id
_entity.type
_entity.pdbx_description
1 polymer ?
#
loop_
_entity_poly.entity_id
_entity_poly.type
_entity_poly.pdbx_seq_one_letter_code
_entity_poly.pdbx_strand_id
1 'polypeptide(L)'
;MPTIDHPRRDDGYDESLELIHALSLLAALEEATDLEGHAAALPYLGMARAELTDFGQMRVERYVPMAVSDLHGGLRELEDRLKTLLAKTGVPQHRLRIEAALRLLGRSDPACERRYRR
;
A
#
# COMPACT_ATOMS: atom_id res chain seq x y z
N MET A 1 29.37 -7.13 -24.85
CA MET A 1 29.00 -6.02 -23.94
C MET A 1 27.74 -5.41 -24.50
N PRO A 2 26.53 -5.68 -23.96
CA PRO A 2 25.35 -4.96 -24.40
C PRO A 2 25.28 -3.64 -23.63
N THR A 3 25.29 -2.54 -24.38
CA THR A 3 25.03 -1.18 -23.94
C THR A 3 23.61 -1.13 -23.40
N ILE A 4 23.44 -0.85 -22.11
CA ILE A 4 22.13 -0.59 -21.52
C ILE A 4 21.72 0.80 -22.01
N ASP A 5 20.88 0.82 -23.03
CA ASP A 5 20.19 2.01 -23.50
C ASP A 5 19.14 2.35 -22.44
N HIS A 6 19.46 3.30 -21.55
CA HIS A 6 18.49 3.84 -20.61
C HIS A 6 17.51 4.71 -21.42
N PRO A 7 16.22 4.34 -21.56
CA PRO A 7 15.26 5.28 -22.09
C PRO A 7 15.21 6.47 -21.12
N ARG A 8 15.44 7.66 -21.68
CA ARG A 8 15.38 8.96 -20.98
C ARG A 8 14.13 9.02 -20.09
N ARG A 9 14.34 8.89 -18.77
CA ARG A 9 13.35 9.19 -17.74
C ARG A 9 13.51 10.66 -17.38
N ASP A 10 12.93 11.54 -18.17
CA ASP A 10 12.63 12.89 -17.73
C ASP A 10 11.10 13.08 -17.83
N ASP A 11 10.51 13.51 -16.71
CA ASP A 11 9.12 14.00 -16.52
C ASP A 11 7.97 12.98 -16.35
N GLY A 12 8.22 11.77 -15.84
CA GLY A 12 7.17 10.79 -15.55
C GLY A 12 7.25 10.20 -14.13
N TYR A 13 6.26 10.48 -13.30
CA TYR A 13 6.07 9.78 -12.02
C TYR A 13 5.90 8.27 -12.27
N ASP A 14 6.76 7.44 -11.67
CA ASP A 14 6.70 5.98 -11.84
C ASP A 14 5.69 5.37 -10.87
N GLU A 15 4.44 5.19 -11.33
CA GLU A 15 3.37 4.53 -10.58
C GLU A 15 3.79 3.14 -10.04
N SER A 16 4.72 2.47 -10.73
CA SER A 16 5.25 1.16 -10.32
C SER A 16 6.12 1.27 -9.06
N LEU A 17 6.94 2.31 -8.95
CA LEU A 17 7.81 2.51 -7.77
C LEU A 17 6.98 2.79 -6.52
N GLU A 18 5.93 3.58 -6.66
CA GLU A 18 5.08 3.99 -5.54
C GLU A 18 4.14 2.88 -5.10
N LEU A 19 3.66 2.07 -6.05
CA LEU A 19 3.01 0.82 -5.71
C LEU A 19 3.96 -0.15 -5.00
N ILE A 20 5.22 -0.29 -5.43
CA ILE A 20 6.21 -1.11 -4.73
C ILE A 20 6.44 -0.60 -3.30
N HIS A 21 6.54 0.71 -3.09
CA HIS A 21 6.67 1.27 -1.74
C HIS A 21 5.42 1.04 -0.88
N ALA A 22 4.23 1.23 -1.44
CA ALA A 22 2.98 0.94 -0.72
C ALA A 22 2.88 -0.54 -0.34
N LEU A 23 3.22 -1.45 -1.27
CA LEU A 23 3.24 -2.90 -1.03
C LEU A 23 4.33 -3.32 -0.04
N SER A 24 5.47 -2.62 -0.01
CA SER A 24 6.55 -2.85 0.95
C SER A 24 6.16 -2.40 2.35
N LEU A 25 5.53 -1.23 2.48
CA LEU A 25 5.03 -0.74 3.76
C LEU A 25 3.91 -1.64 4.29
N LEU A 26 3.01 -2.08 3.42
CA LEU A 26 1.96 -3.04 3.76
C LEU A 26 2.55 -4.37 4.26
N ALA A 27 3.57 -4.91 3.59
CA ALA A 27 4.24 -6.13 4.06
C ALA A 27 4.92 -5.93 5.42
N ALA A 28 5.59 -4.79 5.63
CA ALA A 28 6.17 -4.45 6.92
C ALA A 28 5.11 -4.30 8.03
N LEU A 29 3.93 -3.77 7.70
CA LEU A 29 2.79 -3.68 8.61
C LEU A 29 2.22 -5.06 8.96
N GLU A 30 2.14 -6.00 8.01
CA GLU A 30 1.72 -7.39 8.25
C GLU A 30 2.70 -8.18 9.14
N GLU A 31 3.98 -7.83 9.08
CA GLU A 31 5.05 -8.47 9.87
C GLU A 31 5.25 -7.83 11.25
N ALA A 32 4.62 -6.68 11.52
CA ALA A 32 4.79 -5.93 12.76
C ALA A 32 3.94 -6.50 13.92
N THR A 33 4.09 -7.79 14.20
CA THR A 33 3.26 -8.56 15.14
C THR A 33 3.31 -8.05 16.58
N ASP A 34 4.37 -7.33 16.93
CA ASP A 34 4.61 -6.82 18.29
C ASP A 34 3.88 -5.49 18.57
N LEU A 35 3.20 -4.90 17.57
CA LEU A 35 2.49 -3.64 17.74
C LEU A 35 1.07 -3.84 18.29
N GLU A 36 0.66 -2.96 19.20
CA GLU A 36 -0.69 -2.99 19.77
C GLU A 36 -1.76 -2.84 18.69
N GLY A 37 -2.81 -3.68 18.74
CA GLY A 37 -3.89 -3.67 17.76
C GLY A 37 -3.58 -4.39 16.44
N HIS A 38 -2.34 -4.86 16.24
CA HIS A 38 -1.92 -5.53 15.00
C HIS A 38 -2.81 -6.75 14.67
N ALA A 39 -3.10 -7.61 15.64
CA ALA A 39 -3.92 -8.81 15.42
C ALA A 39 -5.32 -8.49 14.86
N ALA A 40 -5.89 -7.34 15.22
CA ALA A 40 -7.18 -6.89 14.69
C ALA A 40 -7.06 -6.28 13.29
N ALA A 41 -5.94 -5.63 12.99
CA ALA A 41 -5.64 -5.03 11.69
C ALA A 41 -5.27 -6.07 10.62
N LEU A 42 -4.61 -7.16 11.01
CA LEU A 42 -3.99 -8.15 10.12
C LEU A 42 -4.91 -8.72 9.04
N PRO A 43 -6.18 -9.11 9.32
CA PRO A 43 -7.06 -9.62 8.26
C PRO A 43 -7.32 -8.58 7.15
N TYR A 44 -7.43 -7.30 7.53
CA TYR A 44 -7.67 -6.22 6.58
C TYR A 44 -6.42 -5.86 5.78
N LEU A 45 -5.24 -5.94 6.41
CA LEU A 45 -3.96 -5.77 5.73
C LEU A 45 -3.77 -6.83 4.65
N GLY A 46 -4.02 -8.11 4.97
CA GLY A 46 -3.93 -9.21 4.00
C GLY A 46 -4.92 -9.07 2.84
N MET A 47 -6.15 -8.60 3.10
CA MET A 47 -7.11 -8.30 2.04
C MET A 47 -6.69 -7.11 1.17
N ALA A 48 -6.15 -6.04 1.79
CA ALA A 48 -5.65 -4.89 1.06
C ALA A 48 -4.47 -5.29 0.15
N ARG A 49 -3.61 -6.20 0.63
CA ARG A 49 -2.52 -6.78 -0.15
C ARG A 49 -3.04 -7.49 -1.37
N ALA A 50 -4.04 -8.37 -1.17
CA ALA A 50 -4.65 -9.11 -2.27
C ALA A 50 -5.20 -8.16 -3.35
N GLU A 51 -5.86 -7.06 -2.98
CA GLU A 51 -6.33 -6.09 -3.98
C GLU A 51 -5.20 -5.41 -4.75
N LEU A 52 -4.08 -5.11 -4.08
CA LEU A 52 -2.97 -4.36 -4.64
C LEU A 52 -1.96 -5.22 -5.42
N THR A 53 -1.79 -6.49 -5.09
CA THR A 53 -0.90 -7.42 -5.82
C THR A 53 -1.52 -7.96 -7.10
N ASP A 54 -2.84 -7.95 -7.15
CA ASP A 54 -3.64 -8.54 -8.21
C ASP A 54 -3.87 -7.51 -9.35
N PHE A 55 -3.25 -6.33 -9.24
CA PHE A 55 -3.02 -5.30 -10.25
C PHE A 55 -2.44 -5.91 -11.55
N GLY A 56 -3.30 -6.43 -12.43
CA GLY A 56 -2.91 -6.83 -13.79
C GLY A 56 -1.80 -7.88 -13.89
N GLN A 57 -1.63 -8.77 -12.92
CA GLN A 57 -0.53 -9.76 -12.84
C GLN A 57 0.85 -9.18 -12.46
N MET A 58 0.90 -8.03 -11.79
CA MET A 58 2.17 -7.48 -11.33
C MET A 58 2.78 -8.34 -10.22
N ARG A 59 3.79 -9.14 -10.58
CA ARG A 59 4.64 -9.82 -9.61
C ARG A 59 5.66 -8.80 -9.09
N VAL A 60 5.46 -8.31 -7.87
CA VAL A 60 6.51 -7.57 -7.17
C VAL A 60 7.66 -8.53 -6.92
N GLU A 61 8.73 -8.40 -7.71
CA GLU A 61 9.90 -9.28 -7.60
C GLU A 61 10.73 -8.97 -6.34
N ARG A 62 10.62 -7.75 -5.80
CA ARG A 62 11.37 -7.29 -4.63
C ARG A 62 10.57 -6.30 -3.79
N TYR A 63 10.52 -6.55 -2.49
CA TYR A 63 10.09 -5.57 -1.49
C TYR A 63 11.30 -4.75 -1.03
N VAL A 64 11.05 -3.48 -0.70
CA VAL A 64 12.04 -2.63 -0.03
C VAL A 64 11.89 -2.85 1.48
N PRO A 65 12.97 -3.14 2.22
CA PRO A 65 12.88 -3.24 3.69
C PRO A 65 12.38 -1.93 4.30
N MET A 66 11.32 -2.00 5.10
CA MET A 66 10.73 -0.86 5.80
C MET A 66 10.54 -1.21 7.28
N ALA A 67 10.83 -0.27 8.15
CA ALA A 67 10.61 -0.42 9.58
C ALA A 67 9.34 0.33 9.99
N VAL A 68 8.44 -0.34 10.71
CA VAL A 68 7.23 0.25 11.29
C VAL A 68 7.41 0.28 12.80
N SER A 69 7.44 1.47 13.37
CA SER A 69 7.54 1.69 14.82
C SER A 69 6.20 1.93 15.49
N ASP A 70 5.19 2.33 14.72
CA ASP A 70 3.83 2.64 15.19
C ASP A 70 2.82 2.17 14.14
N LEU A 71 1.82 1.39 14.58
CA LEU A 71 0.82 0.81 13.69
C LEU A 71 -0.05 1.90 13.07
N HIS A 72 -0.51 2.86 13.88
CA HIS A 72 -1.40 3.91 13.40
C HIS A 72 -0.68 4.84 12.41
N GLY A 73 0.54 5.25 12.72
CA GLY A 73 1.41 6.03 11.85
C GLY A 73 1.70 5.31 10.53
N GLY A 74 2.02 4.02 10.58
CA GLY A 74 2.25 3.22 9.37
C GLY A 74 0.98 3.03 8.52
N LEU A 75 -0.17 2.78 9.14
CA LEU A 75 -1.47 2.72 8.44
C LEU A 75 -1.80 4.04 7.74
N ARG A 76 -1.55 5.16 8.42
CA ARG A 76 -1.77 6.50 7.87
C ARG A 76 -0.82 6.81 6.71
N GLU A 77 0.47 6.47 6.84
CA GLU A 77 1.44 6.62 5.75
C GLU A 77 1.00 5.79 4.54
N LEU A 78 0.56 4.56 4.75
CA LEU A 78 0.05 3.70 3.69
C LEU A 78 -1.19 4.30 3.02
N GLU A 79 -2.13 4.83 3.80
CA GLU A 79 -3.32 5.52 3.28
C GLU A 79 -2.94 6.72 2.39
N ASP A 80 -2.01 7.57 2.84
CA ASP A 80 -1.56 8.75 2.11
C ASP A 80 -0.85 8.38 0.79
N ARG A 81 -0.04 7.31 0.79
CA ARG A 81 0.59 6.76 -0.42
C ARG A 81 -0.44 6.24 -1.41
N LEU A 82 -1.42 5.47 -0.95
CA LEU A 82 -2.49 4.95 -1.82
C LEU A 82 -3.37 6.07 -2.38
N LYS A 83 -3.67 7.13 -1.62
CA LYS A 83 -4.36 8.31 -2.16
C LYS A 83 -3.55 9.02 -3.24
N THR A 84 -2.24 9.13 -3.03
CA THR A 84 -1.33 9.70 -4.03
C THR A 84 -1.30 8.87 -5.31
N LEU A 85 -1.25 7.54 -5.18
CA LEU A 85 -1.33 6.63 -6.32
C LEU A 85 -2.68 6.76 -7.04
N LEU A 86 -3.79 6.77 -6.29
CA LEU A 86 -5.15 6.95 -6.84
C LEU A 86 -5.30 8.27 -7.62
N ALA A 87 -4.69 9.34 -7.14
CA ALA A 87 -4.74 10.64 -7.81
C ALA A 87 -3.99 10.66 -9.15
N LYS A 88 -3.00 9.77 -9.31
CA LYS A 88 -2.10 9.75 -10.47
C LYS A 88 -2.48 8.68 -11.49
N THR A 89 -3.04 7.56 -11.02
CA THR A 89 -3.47 6.47 -11.87
C THR A 89 -4.66 6.85 -12.75
N GLY A 90 -4.43 6.80 -14.07
CA GLY A 90 -5.45 6.99 -15.10
C GLY A 90 -6.24 5.72 -15.48
N VAL A 91 -5.81 4.55 -15.00
CA VAL A 91 -6.43 3.25 -15.35
C VAL A 91 -7.63 2.95 -14.44
N PRO A 92 -8.88 2.88 -14.96
CA PRO A 92 -10.08 2.74 -14.12
C PRO A 92 -10.08 1.50 -13.21
N GLN A 93 -9.62 0.35 -13.72
CA GLN A 93 -9.54 -0.87 -12.93
C GLN A 93 -8.62 -0.72 -11.71
N HIS A 94 -7.44 -0.12 -11.92
CA HIS A 94 -6.46 0.15 -10.87
C HIS A 94 -7.04 1.06 -9.78
N ARG A 95 -7.75 2.12 -10.18
CA ARG A 95 -8.44 3.03 -9.26
C ARG A 95 -9.40 2.28 -8.34
N LEU A 96 -10.24 1.40 -8.89
CA LEU A 96 -11.18 0.59 -8.12
C LEU A 96 -10.49 -0.30 -7.09
N ARG A 97 -9.35 -0.91 -7.44
CA ARG A 97 -8.57 -1.74 -6.51
C ARG A 97 -7.92 -0.91 -5.40
N ILE A 98 -7.37 0.26 -5.73
CA ILE A 98 -6.82 1.20 -4.73
C ILE A 98 -7.93 1.69 -3.78
N GLU A 99 -9.10 2.03 -4.31
CA GLU A 99 -10.26 2.43 -3.50
C GLU A 99 -10.77 1.29 -2.60
N ALA A 100 -10.71 0.04 -3.07
CA ALA A 100 -11.01 -1.13 -2.25
C ALA A 100 -9.97 -1.30 -1.11
N ALA A 101 -8.67 -1.21 -1.41
CA ALA A 101 -7.61 -1.25 -0.42
C ALA A 101 -7.75 -0.15 0.63
N LEU A 102 -8.02 1.10 0.22
CA LEU A 102 -8.28 2.23 1.13
C LEU A 102 -9.45 1.97 2.09
N ARG A 103 -10.55 1.36 1.60
CA ARG A 103 -11.69 0.98 2.46
C ARG A 103 -11.33 -0.10 3.48
N LEU A 104 -10.44 -1.03 3.12
CA LEU A 104 -9.94 -2.06 4.04
C LEU A 104 -9.02 -1.45 5.10
N LEU A 105 -8.13 -0.53 4.71
CA LEU A 105 -7.28 0.19 5.67
C LEU A 105 -8.10 1.00 6.68
N GLY A 106 -9.18 1.63 6.26
CA GLY A 106 -10.10 2.32 7.18
C GLY A 106 -10.75 1.41 8.22
N ARG A 107 -10.82 0.08 7.98
CA ARG A 107 -11.28 -0.93 8.95
C ARG A 107 -10.15 -1.49 9.82
N SER A 108 -8.90 -1.34 9.37
CA SER A 108 -7.72 -1.82 10.08
C SER A 108 -7.26 -0.87 11.20
N ASP A 109 -7.70 0.38 11.18
CA ASP A 109 -7.39 1.36 12.22
C ASP A 109 -8.37 1.28 13.39
N PRO A 110 -7.96 0.78 14.58
CA PRO A 110 -8.82 0.72 15.76
C PRO A 110 -9.22 2.10 16.29
N ALA A 111 -8.55 3.18 15.87
CA ALA A 111 -8.99 4.54 16.19
C ALA A 111 -10.22 4.98 15.37
N CYS A 112 -10.43 4.40 14.18
CA CYS A 112 -11.55 4.71 13.29
C CYS A 112 -12.88 4.12 13.82
N GLU A 113 -12.86 2.96 14.48
CA GLU A 113 -14.03 2.35 15.12
C GLU A 113 -14.67 3.23 16.20
N ARG A 114 -13.87 4.05 16.90
CA ARG A 114 -14.37 4.98 17.94
C ARG A 114 -15.14 6.18 17.38
N ARG A 115 -15.02 6.50 16.09
CA ARG A 115 -15.74 7.63 15.45
C ARG A 115 -17.18 7.32 15.04
N TYR A 116 -17.57 6.05 14.96
CA TYR A 116 -18.92 5.62 14.54
C TYR A 116 -19.81 5.12 15.70
N ARG A 117 -19.35 5.27 16.96
CA ARG A 117 -20.09 4.89 18.19
C ARG A 117 -20.57 6.09 19.02
N ARG A 118 -20.96 7.20 18.37
CA ARG A 118 -21.63 8.33 19.01
C ARG A 118 -22.97 8.61 18.35
#